data_AF-T0YVU0-F1
#
_entry.id   AF-T0YVU0-F1
#
_cell.length_a   1.000
_cell.length_b   1.000
_cell.length_c   1.000
_cell.angle_alpha   90.00
_cell.angle_beta   90.00
_cell.angle_gamma   90.00
#
_symmetry.space_group_name_H-M   'P 1'
#
loop_
_entity.id
_entity.type
_entity.pdbx_description
1 polymer ?
#
loop_
_entity_poly.entity_id
_entity_poly.type
_entity_poly.pdbx_seq_one_letter_code
_entity_poly.pdbx_strand_id
1 'polypeptide(L)'
;MKLRLASPSKLVDIGRISELSYIEDRGEYVAVGALTRHRDLEVSAVLGSSVPMLSHVASLVGDPSVRHRGTIGGSVAHGDGASDLPAAVL
;
A
#
# COMPACT_ATOMS: atom_id res chain seq x y z
N MET A 1 -6.84 12.43 15.76
CA MET A 1 -5.54 12.50 15.02
C MET A 1 -4.87 13.85 15.26
N LYS A 2 -3.58 14.03 14.92
CA LYS A 2 -2.77 15.22 15.32
C LYS A 2 -3.42 16.56 14.97
N LEU A 3 -3.97 16.70 13.76
CA LEU A 3 -4.63 17.92 13.26
C LEU A 3 -6.14 17.98 13.59
N ARG A 4 -6.69 16.99 14.29
CA ARG A 4 -8.12 16.89 14.65
C ARG A 4 -9.14 16.90 13.49
N LEU A 5 -8.71 16.78 12.24
CA LEU A 5 -9.59 16.54 11.08
C LEU A 5 -10.44 15.26 11.22
N ALA A 6 -9.88 14.26 11.91
CA ALA A 6 -10.61 13.08 12.35
C ALA A 6 -10.39 12.83 13.85
N SER A 7 -11.48 12.52 14.55
CA SER A 7 -11.54 12.31 16.00
C SER A 7 -12.36 11.07 16.34
N PRO A 8 -11.89 9.86 15.95
CA PRO A 8 -12.60 8.63 16.25
C PRO A 8 -12.59 8.32 17.75
N SER A 9 -13.67 7.75 18.27
CA SER A 9 -13.76 7.32 19.68
C SER A 9 -13.03 6.00 19.95
N LYS A 10 -12.74 5.23 18.90
CA LYS A 10 -12.03 3.95 18.96
C LYS A 10 -11.07 3.84 17.78
N LEU A 11 -9.96 3.14 17.98
CA LEU A 11 -9.02 2.79 16.93
C LEU A 11 -8.82 1.28 16.94
N VAL A 12 -9.03 0.64 15.79
CA VAL A 12 -8.79 -0.79 15.60
C VAL A 12 -7.49 -0.93 14.84
N ASP A 13 -6.45 -1.41 15.52
CA ASP A 13 -5.15 -1.66 14.89
C ASP A 13 -5.15 -3.05 14.24
N ILE A 14 -5.06 -3.06 12.91
CA ILE A 14 -4.98 -4.29 12.10
C ILE A 14 -3.53 -4.66 11.74
N GLY A 15 -2.53 -3.87 12.16
CA GLY A 15 -1.13 -4.02 11.75
C GLY A 15 -0.44 -5.32 12.15
N ARG A 16 -1.12 -6.20 12.91
CA ARG A 16 -0.62 -7.51 13.36
C ARG A 16 -1.19 -8.69 12.57
N ILE A 17 -2.08 -8.45 11.61
CA ILE A 17 -2.66 -9.49 10.76
C ILE A 17 -1.70 -9.76 9.59
N SER A 18 -0.70 -10.61 9.82
CA SER A 18 0.36 -10.92 8.85
C SER A 18 -0.16 -11.49 7.53
N GLU A 19 -1.31 -12.16 7.57
CA GLU A 19 -2.00 -12.79 6.45
C GLU A 19 -2.48 -11.76 5.41
N LEU A 20 -2.49 -10.46 5.76
CA LEU A 20 -2.80 -9.37 4.83
C LEU A 20 -1.55 -8.69 4.27
N SER A 21 -0.34 -9.20 4.54
CA SER A 21 0.93 -8.63 4.08
C SER A 21 1.67 -9.61 3.17
N TYR A 22 1.31 -9.61 1.89
CA TYR A 22 1.89 -10.50 0.88
C TYR A 22 1.87 -9.89 -0.52
N ILE A 23 2.69 -10.46 -1.40
CA ILE A 23 2.66 -10.25 -2.85
C ILE A 23 2.84 -11.62 -3.49
N GLU A 24 1.82 -12.12 -4.16
CA GLU A 24 1.79 -13.47 -4.71
C GLU A 24 1.41 -13.44 -6.18
N ASP A 25 2.21 -14.09 -7.02
CA ASP A 25 1.81 -14.41 -8.39
C ASP A 25 0.82 -15.59 -8.35
N ARG A 26 -0.39 -15.38 -8.88
CA ARG A 26 -1.43 -16.41 -8.99
C ARG A 26 -1.71 -16.79 -10.45
N GLY A 27 -0.74 -16.57 -11.33
CA GLY A 27 -0.79 -16.92 -12.75
C GLY A 27 -1.53 -15.88 -13.58
N GLU A 28 -2.84 -15.77 -13.41
CA GLU A 28 -3.65 -14.81 -14.17
C GLU A 28 -3.60 -13.40 -13.59
N TYR A 29 -3.28 -13.27 -12.30
CA TYR A 29 -3.20 -12.01 -11.59
C TYR A 29 -2.16 -12.07 -10.47
N VAL A 30 -1.67 -10.90 -10.08
CA VAL A 30 -0.86 -10.75 -8.85
C VAL A 30 -1.78 -10.35 -7.71
N ALA A 31 -1.81 -11.15 -6.66
CA ALA A 31 -2.55 -10.87 -5.44
C ALA A 31 -1.66 -10.06 -4.47
N VAL A 32 -2.17 -8.92 -4.00
CA VAL A 32 -1.46 -8.06 -3.04
C VAL A 32 -2.32 -7.88 -1.80
N GLY A 33 -1.75 -8.18 -0.63
CA GLY A 33 -2.42 -7.98 0.64
C GLY A 33 -2.55 -6.50 1.02
N ALA A 34 -3.65 -6.13 1.68
CA ALA A 34 -3.95 -4.74 2.05
C ALA A 34 -2.92 -4.09 3.00
N LEU A 35 -2.19 -4.89 3.77
CA LEU A 35 -1.14 -4.44 4.70
C LEU A 35 0.27 -4.46 4.11
N THR A 36 0.42 -4.84 2.85
CA THR A 36 1.70 -4.75 2.13
C THR A 36 2.18 -3.30 2.08
N ARG A 37 3.41 -3.06 2.54
CA ARG A 37 3.98 -1.71 2.63
C ARG A 37 4.33 -1.17 1.25
N HIS A 38 4.32 0.15 1.07
CA HIS A 38 4.80 0.76 -0.17
C HIS A 38 6.25 0.36 -0.48
N ARG A 39 7.08 0.24 0.56
CA ARG A 39 8.46 -0.25 0.44
C ARG A 39 8.53 -1.65 -0.15
N ASP A 40 7.63 -2.54 0.24
CA ASP A 40 7.61 -3.93 -0.24
C ASP A 40 7.16 -3.99 -1.70
N LEU A 41 6.22 -3.12 -2.10
CA LEU A 41 5.86 -2.97 -3.51
C LEU A 41 7.04 -2.47 -4.35
N GLU A 42 7.75 -1.46 -3.85
CA GLU A 42 8.88 -0.81 -4.51
C GLU A 42 9.97 -1.81 -4.92
N VAL A 43 10.34 -2.78 -4.07
CA VAL A 43 11.38 -3.79 -4.38
C VAL A 43 10.85 -5.19 -4.67
N SER A 44 9.55 -5.34 -4.89
CA SER A 44 9.01 -6.65 -5.23
C SER A 44 9.50 -7.09 -6.60
N ALA A 45 10.21 -8.22 -6.64
CA ALA A 45 10.59 -8.85 -7.90
C ALA A 45 9.36 -9.27 -8.72
N VAL A 46 8.32 -9.77 -8.03
CA VAL A 46 7.05 -10.20 -8.67
C VAL A 46 6.35 -9.01 -9.33
N LEU A 47 6.27 -7.86 -8.66
CA LEU A 47 5.70 -6.66 -9.30
C LEU A 47 6.65 -6.11 -10.36
N GLY A 48 7.96 -6.13 -10.13
CA GLY A 48 8.95 -5.71 -11.12
C GLY A 48 8.85 -6.48 -12.44
N SER A 49 8.47 -7.76 -12.41
CA SER A 49 8.25 -8.57 -13.62
C SER A 49 6.85 -8.42 -14.20
N SER A 50 5.82 -8.52 -13.36
CA SER A 50 4.44 -8.72 -13.82
C SER A 50 3.63 -7.41 -13.88
N VAL A 51 3.93 -6.45 -13.01
CA VAL A 51 3.22 -5.16 -12.91
C VAL A 51 4.22 -4.01 -12.60
N PRO A 52 5.22 -3.76 -13.46
CA PRO A 52 6.35 -2.88 -13.13
C PRO A 52 5.93 -1.45 -12.82
N MET A 53 4.82 -0.98 -13.40
CA MET A 53 4.24 0.33 -13.11
C MET A 53 3.91 0.50 -11.62
N LEU A 54 3.34 -0.52 -10.97
CA LEU A 54 2.96 -0.43 -9.56
C LEU A 54 4.19 -0.32 -8.64
N SER A 55 5.25 -1.09 -8.94
CA SER A 55 6.54 -0.98 -8.24
C SER A 55 7.16 0.40 -8.43
N HIS A 56 7.14 0.93 -9.66
CA HIS A 56 7.67 2.26 -9.96
C HIS A 56 6.91 3.37 -9.22
N VAL A 57 5.57 3.37 -9.27
CA VAL A 57 4.75 4.36 -8.55
C VAL A 57 5.00 4.28 -7.05
N ALA A 58 5.06 3.08 -6.48
CA ALA A 58 5.34 2.90 -5.06
C ALA A 58 6.68 3.52 -4.63
N SER A 59 7.68 3.56 -5.51
CA SER A 59 8.99 4.21 -5.24
C SER A 59 8.91 5.74 -5.11
N LEU A 60 7.87 6.36 -5.68
CA LEU A 60 7.65 7.81 -5.69
C LEU A 60 6.81 8.30 -4.51
N VAL A 61 6.14 7.39 -3.78
CA VAL A 61 5.26 7.73 -2.67
C VAL A 61 6.08 8.25 -1.48
N GLY A 62 5.91 9.53 -1.15
CA GLY A 62 6.49 10.15 0.03
C GLY A 62 8.01 9.93 0.17
N ASP A 63 8.48 9.80 1.41
CA ASP A 63 9.87 9.50 1.74
C ASP A 63 10.04 8.04 2.24
N PRO A 64 11.28 7.55 2.44
CA PRO A 64 11.50 6.19 2.92
C PRO A 64 10.76 5.86 4.23
N SER A 65 10.66 6.78 5.18
CA SER A 65 9.97 6.52 6.47
C SER A 65 8.47 6.34 6.27
N VAL A 66 7.87 7.14 5.38
CA VAL A 66 6.49 6.98 4.93
C VAL A 66 6.32 5.62 4.28
N ARG A 67 7.19 5.21 3.35
CA ARG A 67 7.06 3.94 2.62
C ARG A 67 7.20 2.69 3.50
N HIS A 68 7.95 2.75 4.59
CA HIS A 68 8.07 1.65 5.56
C HIS A 68 6.83 1.51 6.47
N ARG A 69 5.90 2.47 6.45
CA ARG A 69 4.69 2.44 7.29
C ARG A 69 3.38 2.50 6.51
N GLY A 70 3.32 3.22 5.40
CA GLY A 70 2.14 3.26 4.54
C GLY A 70 1.89 1.90 3.89
N THR A 71 0.62 1.55 3.71
CA THR A 71 0.20 0.30 3.07
C THR A 71 -0.65 0.60 1.84
N ILE A 72 -0.63 -0.30 0.85
CA ILE A 72 -1.44 -0.14 -0.36
C ILE A 72 -2.94 -0.05 -0.03
N GLY A 73 -3.44 -0.93 0.84
CA GLY A 73 -4.83 -0.91 1.27
C GLY A 73 -5.19 0.36 2.04
N GLY A 74 -4.26 0.90 2.83
CA GLY A 74 -4.44 2.18 3.52
C GLY A 74 -4.57 3.34 2.55
N SER A 75 -3.74 3.37 1.50
CA SER A 75 -3.79 4.42 0.48
C SER A 75 -5.09 4.36 -0.34
N VAL A 76 -5.50 3.18 -0.80
CA VAL A 76 -6.77 2.99 -1.53
C VAL A 76 -7.98 3.30 -0.65
N ALA A 77 -8.03 2.80 0.58
CA ALA A 77 -9.14 3.04 1.50
C ALA A 77 -9.22 4.49 2.01
N HIS A 78 -8.10 5.24 1.99
CA HIS A 78 -8.11 6.64 2.37
C HIS A 78 -8.90 7.51 1.37
N GLY A 79 -8.85 7.16 0.08
CA GLY A 79 -9.66 7.82 -0.96
C GLY A 79 -9.27 9.26 -1.26
N ASP A 80 -8.02 9.64 -0.98
CA ASP A 80 -7.51 10.96 -1.35
C ASP A 80 -7.16 11.00 -2.85
N GLY A 81 -7.78 11.91 -3.59
CA GLY A 81 -7.54 12.10 -5.02
C GLY A 81 -6.12 12.54 -5.38
N ALA A 82 -5.33 13.02 -4.40
CA ALA A 82 -3.93 13.34 -4.58
C ALA A 82 -2.98 12.14 -4.35
N SER A 83 -3.50 10.97 -3.96
CA SER A 83 -2.68 9.77 -3.75
C SER A 83 -2.33 9.07 -5.07
N ASP A 84 -1.08 8.60 -5.20
CA ASP A 84 -0.61 7.96 -6.43
C ASP A 84 -1.12 6.52 -6.61
N LEU A 85 -1.10 5.72 -5.52
CA LEU A 85 -1.43 4.30 -5.59
C LEU A 85 -2.87 3.97 -5.97
N PRO A 86 -3.90 4.72 -5.53
CA PRO A 86 -5.26 4.50 -6.00
C PRO A 86 -5.38 4.65 -7.52
N ALA A 87 -4.68 5.63 -8.11
CA ALA A 87 -4.66 5.80 -9.56
C ALA A 87 -3.89 4.66 -10.26
N ALA A 88 -2.83 4.15 -9.63
CA ALA A 88 -2.02 3.07 -10.19
C ALA A 88 -2.70 1.68 -10.22
N VAL A 89 -3.81 1.51 -9.49
CA VAL A 89 -4.58 0.25 -9.44
C VAL A 89 -5.92 0.33 -10.17
N LEU A 90 -6.22 1.44 -10.86
CA LEU A 90 -7.35 1.58 -11.79
C LEU A 90 -7.01 1.01 -13.16
#